data_AF-B0XLT7-F1
#
_entry.id   AF-B0XLT7-F1
#
_cell.length_a   1.000
_cell.length_b   1.000
_cell.length_c   1.000
_cell.angle_alpha   90.00
_cell.angle_beta   90.00
_cell.angle_gamma   90.00
#
_symmetry.space_group_name_H-M   'P 1'
#
loop_
_entity.id
_entity.type
_entity.pdbx_description
1 polymer ?
#
loop_
_entity_poly.entity_id
_entity_poly.type
_entity_poly.pdbx_seq_one_letter_code
_entity_poly.pdbx_strand_id
1 'polypeptide(L)'
;MLDSWTSPSSWHLGQFCGYQPIQAETALMYDAVHLFAKALHDLDTSQQIDIHPLSCDAADTWPHGYSLINYMKIGNSNVIN
;
A
#
# COMPACT_ATOMS: atom_id res chain seq x y z
N MET A 1 17.77 36.26 7.43
CA MET A 1 19.23 36.06 7.51
C MET A 1 19.42 34.71 8.18
N LEU A 2 20.09 33.80 7.48
CA LEU A 2 19.93 32.35 7.53
C LEU A 2 20.07 31.72 8.92
N ASP A 3 19.19 30.76 9.20
CA ASP A 3 19.17 29.89 10.38
C ASP A 3 20.37 28.93 10.39
N SER A 4 20.95 28.78 11.58
CA SER A 4 22.29 28.27 11.87
C SER A 4 22.47 26.75 11.75
N TRP A 5 21.68 26.06 10.93
CA TRP A 5 21.69 24.59 10.84
C TRP A 5 22.73 24.02 9.85
N THR A 6 23.64 24.85 9.33
CA THR A 6 24.68 24.45 8.37
C THR A 6 26.07 24.32 8.99
N SER A 7 26.20 24.23 10.32
CA SER A 7 27.51 24.06 10.97
C SER A 7 27.89 22.58 11.11
N PRO A 8 29.02 22.12 10.54
CA PRO A 8 29.43 20.70 10.57
C PRO A 8 29.80 20.15 11.95
N SER A 9 29.75 20.94 13.02
CA SER A 9 30.18 20.52 14.36
C SER A 9 29.04 20.03 15.26
N SER A 10 27.78 20.08 14.81
CA SER A 10 26.62 19.57 15.58
C SER A 10 26.29 18.09 15.33
N TRP A 11 26.95 17.43 14.37
CA TRP A 11 26.69 16.02 14.02
C TRP A 11 27.13 15.01 15.10
N HIS A 12 27.77 15.45 16.19
CA HIS A 12 28.25 14.55 17.25
C HIS A 12 27.30 14.37 18.45
N LEU A 13 26.14 15.04 18.48
CA LEU A 13 25.12 14.84 19.51
C LEU A 13 23.77 14.34 18.98
N GLY A 14 23.67 14.05 17.67
CA GLY A 14 22.46 13.57 17.00
C GLY A 14 22.17 12.07 17.12
N GLN A 15 22.73 11.38 18.12
CA GLN A 15 22.47 9.95 18.34
C GLN A 15 21.22 9.70 19.20
N PHE A 16 20.16 10.46 18.96
CA PHE A 16 18.82 10.29 19.54
C PHE A 16 17.84 10.81 18.48
N CYS A 17 17.06 10.07 17.71
CA CYS A 17 16.50 8.72 17.83
C CYS A 17 17.11 7.75 16.81
N GLY A 18 17.06 6.44 17.10
CA GLY A 18 17.40 5.39 16.15
C GLY A 18 16.44 5.33 14.96
N TYR A 19 16.51 6.31 14.05
CA TYR A 19 15.81 6.29 12.78
C TYR A 19 16.54 5.31 11.86
N GLN A 20 16.09 4.05 11.88
CA GLN A 20 16.39 3.14 10.78
C GLN A 20 15.44 3.52 9.63
N PRO A 21 15.97 4.04 8.51
CA PRO A 21 15.13 4.34 7.36
C PRO A 21 14.41 3.06 6.90
N ILE A 22 13.10 3.14 6.73
CA ILE A 22 12.31 2.03 6.18
C ILE A 22 12.73 1.83 4.73
N GLN A 23 12.98 0.58 4.35
CA GLN A 23 13.26 0.24 2.96
C GLN A 23 12.05 0.53 2.07
N ALA A 24 12.27 1.10 0.89
CA ALA A 24 11.20 1.48 -0.02
C ALA A 24 10.30 0.29 -0.37
N GLU A 25 10.88 -0.89 -0.52
CA GLU A 25 10.18 -2.15 -0.76
C GLU A 25 9.20 -2.47 0.38
N THR A 26 9.60 -2.21 1.63
CA THR A 26 8.72 -2.43 2.80
C THR A 26 7.57 -1.43 2.82
N ALA A 27 7.83 -0.16 2.52
CA ALA A 27 6.78 0.85 2.42
C ALA A 27 5.79 0.52 1.30
N LEU A 28 6.28 0.10 0.13
CA LEU A 28 5.43 -0.31 -0.99
C LEU A 28 4.59 -1.55 -0.68
N MET A 29 5.13 -2.52 0.06
CA MET A 29 4.33 -3.67 0.53
C MET A 29 3.22 -3.25 1.49
N TYR A 30 3.50 -2.29 2.39
CA TYR A 30 2.49 -1.73 3.30
C TYR A 30 1.35 -1.08 2.50
N ASP A 31 1.68 -0.23 1.53
CA ASP A 31 0.70 0.44 0.67
C ASP A 31 -0.10 -0.56 -0.17
N ALA A 32 0.55 -1.59 -0.72
CA ALA A 32 -0.10 -2.61 -1.52
C ALA A 32 -1.16 -3.39 -0.72
N VAL A 33 -0.86 -3.78 0.53
CA VAL A 33 -1.82 -4.49 1.40
C VAL A 33 -3.00 -3.59 1.75
N HIS A 34 -2.75 -2.31 2.06
CA HIS A 34 -3.82 -1.35 2.38
C HIS A 34 -4.73 -1.12 1.18
N LEU A 35 -4.16 -0.94 -0.02
CA LEU A 35 -4.91 -0.78 -1.25
C LEU A 35 -5.78 -2.01 -1.55
N PHE A 36 -5.20 -3.21 -1.44
CA PHE A 36 -5.90 -4.46 -1.68
C PHE A 36 -7.06 -4.68 -0.69
N ALA A 37 -6.80 -4.50 0.61
CA ALA A 37 -7.81 -4.68 1.66
C ALA A 37 -8.99 -3.72 1.46
N LYS A 38 -8.71 -2.46 1.14
CA LYS A 38 -9.75 -1.46 0.87
C LYS A 38 -10.57 -1.80 -0.38
N ALA A 39 -9.90 -2.15 -1.49
CA ALA A 39 -10.59 -2.50 -2.72
C ALA A 39 -11.47 -3.76 -2.58
N LEU A 40 -10.98 -4.75 -1.82
CA LEU A 40 -11.75 -5.97 -1.54
C LEU A 40 -12.97 -5.67 -0.67
N HIS A 41 -12.82 -4.82 0.35
CA HIS A 41 -13.94 -4.38 1.19
C HIS A 41 -15.00 -3.61 0.39
N ASP A 42 -14.58 -2.66 -0.44
CA ASP A 42 -15.48 -1.86 -1.29
C ASP A 42 -16.22 -2.76 -2.31
N LEU A 43 -15.59 -3.84 -2.79
CA LEU A 43 -16.23 -4.85 -3.64
C LEU A 43 -17.22 -5.72 -2.87
N ASP A 44 -16.85 -6.22 -1.69
CA ASP A 44 -17.66 -7.14 -0.87
C ASP A 44 -18.96 -6.50 -0.37
N THR A 45 -18.89 -5.20 -0.06
CA THR A 45 -20.09 -4.42 0.28
C THR A 45 -21.03 -4.19 -0.90
N SER A 46 -20.54 -4.29 -2.14
CA SER A 46 -21.31 -4.06 -3.35
C SER A 46 -21.86 -5.34 -4.00
N GLN A 47 -21.14 -6.45 -3.85
CA GLN A 47 -21.43 -7.75 -4.48
C GLN A 47 -21.04 -8.86 -3.49
N GLN A 48 -21.88 -9.88 -3.35
CA GLN A 48 -21.49 -11.06 -2.57
C GLN A 48 -20.31 -11.76 -3.25
N ILE A 49 -19.18 -11.85 -2.55
CA ILE A 49 -17.97 -12.49 -3.04
C ILE A 49 -17.95 -13.96 -2.58
N ASP A 50 -17.63 -14.86 -3.50
CA ASP A 50 -17.22 -16.23 -3.18
C ASP A 50 -15.76 -16.45 -3.58
N ILE A 51 -14.99 -17.05 -2.70
CA ILE A 51 -13.57 -17.36 -2.90
C ILE A 51 -13.43 -18.88 -2.98
N HIS A 52 -13.04 -19.37 -4.15
CA HIS A 52 -12.83 -20.78 -4.39
C HIS A 52 -11.37 -21.06 -4.74
N PRO A 53 -10.86 -22.27 -4.44
CA PRO A 53 -9.56 -22.71 -4.92
C PRO A 53 -9.47 -22.65 -6.44
N LEU A 54 -8.30 -22.30 -6.94
CA LEU A 54 -7.96 -22.36 -8.36
C LEU A 54 -6.81 -23.33 -8.56
N SER A 55 -6.80 -24.00 -9.71
CA SER A 55 -5.68 -24.83 -10.17
C SER A 55 -4.95 -24.13 -11.30
N CYS A 56 -3.61 -24.21 -11.30
CA CYS A 56 -2.79 -23.70 -12.40
C CYS A 56 -2.93 -24.52 -13.68
N ASP A 57 -3.37 -25.79 -13.57
CA ASP A 57 -3.57 -26.70 -14.71
C ASP A 57 -4.96 -26.56 -15.34
N ALA A 58 -5.87 -25.81 -14.69
CA ALA A 58 -7.21 -25.53 -15.16
C ALA A 58 -7.30 -24.14 -15.79
N ALA A 59 -8.24 -23.96 -16.72
CA ALA A 59 -8.54 -22.66 -17.33
C ALA A 59 -9.50 -21.80 -16.49
N ASP A 60 -9.90 -22.28 -15.31
CA ASP A 60 -10.82 -21.59 -14.43
C ASP A 60 -10.19 -20.31 -13.88
N THR A 61 -11.00 -19.27 -13.76
CA THR A 61 -10.58 -17.98 -13.21
C THR A 61 -11.52 -17.58 -12.08
N TRP A 62 -11.06 -16.66 -11.23
CA TRP A 62 -11.93 -16.10 -10.22
C TRP A 62 -12.88 -15.07 -10.85
N PRO A 63 -14.22 -15.28 -10.81
CA PRO A 63 -15.17 -14.42 -11.52
C PRO A 63 -15.10 -12.94 -11.12
N HIS A 64 -14.75 -12.65 -9.87
CA HIS A 64 -14.67 -11.29 -9.34
C HIS A 64 -13.31 -10.61 -9.58
N GLY A 65 -12.33 -11.30 -10.20
CA GLY A 65 -10.98 -10.76 -10.38
C GLY A 65 -10.93 -9.46 -11.18
N TYR A 66 -11.72 -9.35 -12.26
CA TYR A 66 -11.81 -8.10 -13.05
C TYR A 66 -12.43 -6.94 -12.25
N SER A 67 -13.50 -7.22 -11.50
CA SER A 67 -14.14 -6.22 -10.64
C SER A 67 -13.15 -5.72 -9.58
N LEU A 68 -12.44 -6.62 -8.90
CA LEU A 68 -11.45 -6.23 -7.89
C LEU A 68 -10.36 -5.31 -8.46
N ILE A 69 -9.84 -5.62 -9.66
CA ILE A 69 -8.86 -4.75 -10.33
C ILE A 69 -9.43 -3.36 -10.58
N ASN A 70 -10.72 -3.24 -10.91
CA ASN A 70 -11.36 -1.94 -11.09
C ASN A 70 -11.49 -1.18 -9.76
N TYR A 71 -11.86 -1.84 -8.67
CA TYR A 71 -11.88 -1.21 -7.34
C TYR A 71 -10.47 -0.76 -6.89
N MET A 72 -9.42 -1.52 -7.18
CA MET A 72 -8.04 -1.10 -6.91
C MET A 72 -7.64 0.13 -7.74
N LYS A 73 -8.02 0.20 -9.02
CA LYS A 73 -7.75 1.36 -9.89
C LYS A 73 -8.48 2.62 -9.41
N ILE A 74 -9.74 2.48 -8.99
CA ILE A 74 -10.59 3.59 -8.56
C ILE A 74 -10.26 4.03 -7.13
N GLY A 75 -9.76 3.13 -6.27
CA GLY A 75 -9.34 3.44 -4.90
C GLY A 75 -8.33 4.60 -4.79
N ASN A 76 -7.51 4.81 -5.83
CA ASN A 76 -6.60 5.95 -5.92
C ASN A 76 -7.31 7.31 -6.11
N SER A 77 -8.55 7.35 -6.57
CA SER A 77 -9.30 8.61 -6.76
C SER A 77 -9.85 9.19 -5.45
N ASN A 78 -10.00 8.37 -4.40
CA ASN A 78 -10.52 8.80 -3.10
C ASN A 78 -9.42 9.15 -2.08
N VAL A 79 -8.14 9.01 -2.44
CA VAL A 79 -7.00 9.45 -1.61
C VAL A 79 -6.66 10.93 -1.88
N ILE A 80 -7.34 11.57 -2.85
CA ILE A 80 -7.11 12.96 -3.27
C ILE A 80 -8.31 13.88 -2.97
N ASN A 81 -9.22 13.49 -2.06
CA ASN A 81 -10.28 14.37 -1.54
C ASN A 81 -10.23 14.45 -0.01
#